data_AF-A0AAV8YEB1-F1
#
_entry.id   AF-A0AAV8YEB1-F1
#
_cell.length_a   1.000
_cell.length_b   1.000
_cell.length_c   1.000
_cell.angle_alpha   90.00
_cell.angle_beta   90.00
_cell.angle_gamma   90.00
#
_symmetry.space_group_name_H-M   'P 1'
#
loop_
_entity.id
_entity.type
_entity.pdbx_description
1 polymer ?
#
loop_
_entity_poly.entity_id
_entity_poly.type
_entity_poly.pdbx_seq_one_letter_code
_entity_poly.pdbx_strand_id
1 'polypeptide(L)'
;MSLHSNGQKARYGVTQKNHTPADFCLAHCVAADLRMSRGIALTFKKAFGQLEELRRQRPEVGRVLQITAAEQEKERSVFYLVTKQLSHHKPTYQTVWDTLVELRDGSCPRA
;
A
#
# COMPACT_ATOMS: atom_id res chain seq x y z
N MET A 1 -6.92 33.37 -15.85
CA MET A 1 -7.13 31.92 -15.64
C MET A 1 -5.99 31.42 -14.77
N SER A 2 -6.18 31.35 -13.45
CA SER A 2 -5.13 30.93 -12.52
C SER A 2 -5.28 29.44 -12.22
N LEU A 3 -4.48 28.61 -12.89
CA LEU A 3 -4.20 27.24 -12.45
C LEU A 3 -2.82 27.26 -11.79
N HIS A 4 -2.76 27.70 -10.54
CA HIS A 4 -1.65 27.33 -9.67
C HIS A 4 -1.83 25.85 -9.32
N SER A 5 -1.31 24.95 -10.15
CA SER A 5 -1.12 23.55 -9.76
C SER A 5 0.00 23.52 -8.71
N ASN A 6 -0.38 23.79 -7.46
CA ASN A 6 0.52 23.70 -6.32
C ASN A 6 0.88 22.22 -6.15
N GLY A 7 2.01 21.79 -6.72
CA GLY A 7 2.52 20.45 -6.53
C GLY A 7 2.77 20.23 -5.04
N GLN A 8 1.93 19.43 -4.37
CA GLN A 8 2.18 19.08 -2.99
C GLN A 8 3.53 18.37 -2.92
N LYS A 9 4.49 18.99 -2.23
CA LYS A 9 5.83 18.43 -2.06
C LYS A 9 5.73 17.16 -1.21
N ALA A 10 6.44 16.11 -1.63
CA ALA A 10 6.63 14.93 -0.80
C ALA A 10 7.25 15.36 0.55
N ARG A 11 6.60 14.96 1.64
CA ARG A 11 7.11 15.15 3.00
C ARG A 11 7.82 13.87 3.41
N TYR A 12 9.02 14.02 3.96
CA TYR A 12 9.81 12.90 4.46
C TYR A 12 9.91 13.03 5.98
N GLY A 13 9.80 11.90 6.67
CA GLY A 13 9.88 11.85 8.12
C GLY A 13 10.03 10.41 8.59
N VAL A 14 10.55 10.24 9.79
CA VAL A 14 10.56 8.94 10.47
C VAL A 14 9.39 8.96 11.43
N THR A 15 8.39 8.12 11.17
CA THR A 15 7.23 7.97 12.05
C THR A 15 7.14 6.54 12.56
N GLN A 16 6.61 6.39 13.77
CA GLN A 16 6.16 5.09 14.23
C GLN A 16 4.72 4.86 13.75
N LYS A 17 4.35 3.59 13.52
CA LYS A 17 3.03 3.20 12.99
C LYS A 17 1.87 3.94 13.68
N ASN A 18 1.95 4.12 15.00
CA ASN A 18 0.89 4.69 15.82
C ASN A 18 0.73 6.22 15.70
N HIS A 19 1.59 6.92 14.96
CA HIS A 19 1.56 8.38 14.82
C HIS A 19 1.28 8.83 13.38
N THR A 20 0.65 7.98 12.56
CA THR A 20 0.13 8.43 11.26
C THR A 20 -1.35 8.77 11.44
N PRO A 21 -1.82 9.98 11.07
CA PRO A 21 -3.23 10.33 11.18
C PRO A 21 -4.11 9.37 10.39
N ALA A 22 -5.26 8.98 10.93
CA ALA A 22 -6.15 7.99 10.33
C ALA A 22 -6.69 8.40 8.94
N ASP A 23 -6.62 9.69 8.61
CA ASP A 23 -7.02 10.25 7.30
C ASP A 23 -6.04 9.88 6.17
N PHE A 24 -4.87 9.32 6.49
CA PHE A 24 -3.90 8.86 5.51
C PHE A 24 -4.06 7.37 5.21
N CYS A 25 -4.16 7.09 3.91
CA CYS A 25 -3.98 5.76 3.35
C CYS A 25 -2.53 5.30 3.46
N LEU A 26 -2.32 4.04 3.86
CA LEU A 26 -1.00 3.43 3.93
C LEU A 26 -0.75 2.59 2.68
N ALA A 27 0.47 2.59 2.18
CA ALA A 27 0.84 1.80 1.01
C ALA A 27 2.20 1.13 1.22
N HIS A 28 2.34 -0.14 0.84
CA HIS A 28 3.64 -0.79 0.79
C HIS A 28 3.75 -1.85 -0.31
N CYS A 29 4.98 -2.10 -0.75
CA CYS A 29 5.24 -3.11 -1.77
C CYS A 29 5.29 -4.52 -1.16
N VAL A 30 4.66 -5.47 -1.85
CA VAL A 30 4.66 -6.90 -1.52
C VAL A 30 4.94 -7.77 -2.74
N ALA A 31 5.17 -9.05 -2.48
CA ALA A 31 5.20 -10.09 -3.49
C ALA A 31 3.85 -10.78 -3.62
N ALA A 32 3.57 -11.35 -4.79
CA ALA A 32 2.36 -12.13 -5.05
C ALA A 32 2.27 -13.40 -4.17
N ASP A 33 3.42 -13.92 -3.70
CA ASP A 33 3.48 -15.04 -2.75
C ASP A 33 2.96 -14.71 -1.33
N LEU A 34 2.73 -13.43 -1.03
CA LEU A 34 2.26 -12.92 0.27
C LEU A 34 3.01 -13.49 1.50
N ARG A 35 4.28 -13.92 1.36
CA ARG A 35 5.04 -14.49 2.49
C ARG A 35 5.22 -13.49 3.63
N MET A 36 5.44 -12.22 3.29
CA MET A 36 5.56 -11.07 4.21
C MET A 36 6.38 -11.37 5.48
N SER A 37 7.48 -12.10 5.34
CA SER A 37 8.20 -12.70 6.47
C SER A 37 9.28 -11.80 7.09
N ARG A 38 9.57 -10.63 6.51
CA ARG A 38 10.65 -9.72 6.95
C ARG A 38 10.25 -8.25 6.80
N GLY A 39 10.88 -7.40 7.61
CA GLY A 39 10.79 -5.93 7.52
C GLY A 39 9.39 -5.39 7.80
N ILE A 40 9.03 -4.29 7.14
CA ILE A 40 7.74 -3.61 7.32
C ILE A 40 6.55 -4.53 6.96
N ALA A 41 6.72 -5.46 6.02
CA ALA A 41 5.69 -6.40 5.63
C ALA A 41 5.29 -7.35 6.79
N LEU A 42 6.25 -7.75 7.64
CA LEU A 42 5.95 -8.55 8.83
C LEU A 42 5.17 -7.73 9.87
N THR A 43 5.54 -6.47 10.05
CA THR A 43 4.81 -5.54 10.93
C THR A 43 3.37 -5.35 10.45
N PHE A 44 3.17 -5.17 9.14
CA PHE A 44 1.84 -5.07 8.54
C PHE A 44 1.05 -6.38 8.68
N LYS A 45 1.68 -7.54 8.46
CA LYS A 45 1.04 -8.84 8.68
C LYS A 45 0.60 -9.05 10.13
N LYS A 46 1.42 -8.64 11.10
CA LYS A 46 1.05 -8.76 12.53
C LYS A 46 -0.09 -7.82 12.91
N ALA A 47 -0.14 -6.64 12.30
CA ALA A 47 -1.02 -5.59 12.76
C ALA A 47 -2.33 -5.45 11.96
N PHE A 48 -2.35 -5.93 10.72
CA PHE A 48 -3.50 -5.88 9.81
C PHE A 48 -3.86 -7.26 9.26
N GLY A 49 -3.53 -8.34 9.99
CA GLY A 49 -3.43 -9.75 9.57
C GLY A 49 -4.59 -10.39 8.78
N GLN A 50 -4.91 -9.83 7.61
CA GLN A 50 -6.00 -10.20 6.71
C GLN A 50 -5.41 -10.82 5.43
N LEU A 51 -4.52 -11.81 5.59
CA LEU A 51 -3.89 -12.49 4.45
C LEU A 51 -4.91 -13.22 3.56
N GLU A 52 -5.99 -13.73 4.15
CA GLU A 52 -7.03 -14.45 3.42
C GLU A 52 -7.83 -13.50 2.52
N GLU A 53 -8.09 -12.27 2.96
CA GLU A 53 -8.73 -11.23 2.13
C GLU A 53 -7.84 -10.87 0.93
N LEU A 54 -6.55 -10.69 1.17
CA LEU A 54 -5.57 -10.44 0.10
C LEU A 54 -5.53 -11.59 -0.91
N ARG A 55 -5.57 -12.84 -0.44
CA ARG A 55 -5.60 -14.02 -1.32
C ARG A 55 -6.86 -14.06 -2.16
N ARG A 56 -8.02 -13.68 -1.60
CA ARG A 56 -9.29 -13.64 -2.32
C ARG A 56 -9.28 -12.65 -3.47
N GLN A 57 -8.56 -11.54 -3.32
CA GLN A 57 -8.38 -10.53 -4.37
C GLN A 57 -7.42 -10.96 -5.50
N ARG A 58 -6.83 -12.16 -5.41
CA ARG A 58 -5.94 -12.76 -6.41
C ARG A 58 -4.71 -11.88 -6.69
N PRO A 59 -3.69 -11.89 -5.81
CA PRO A 59 -2.47 -11.11 -5.99
C PRO A 59 -1.79 -11.46 -7.33
N GLU A 60 -1.59 -10.44 -8.16
CA GLU A 60 -0.91 -10.54 -9.45
C GLU A 60 0.09 -9.39 -9.59
N VAL A 61 1.22 -9.62 -10.24
CA VAL A 61 2.24 -8.58 -10.46
C VAL A 61 1.64 -7.44 -11.30
N GLY A 62 1.82 -6.21 -10.82
CA GLY A 62 1.24 -5.03 -11.45
C GLY A 62 -0.05 -4.56 -10.79
N ARG A 63 -0.69 -5.40 -9.97
CA ARG A 63 -1.93 -5.05 -9.27
C ARG A 63 -1.74 -4.45 -7.88
N VAL A 64 -2.77 -3.75 -7.43
CA VAL A 64 -2.89 -3.22 -6.08
C VAL A 64 -4.00 -3.93 -5.34
N LEU A 65 -3.68 -4.49 -4.18
CA LEU A 65 -4.67 -5.05 -3.28
C LEU A 65 -5.02 -4.03 -2.20
N GLN A 66 -6.27 -4.02 -1.78
CA GLN A 66 -6.75 -3.07 -0.77
C GLN A 66 -7.35 -3.81 0.41
N ILE A 67 -6.99 -3.39 1.61
CA ILE A 67 -7.60 -3.84 2.85
C ILE A 67 -8.14 -2.64 3.59
N THR A 68 -9.36 -2.74 4.11
CA THR A 68 -9.87 -1.80 5.10
C THR A 68 -9.61 -2.39 6.48
N ALA A 69 -8.77 -1.73 7.27
CA ALA A 69 -8.51 -2.09 8.64
C ALA A 69 -9.16 -1.07 9.57
N ALA A 70 -9.99 -1.55 10.50
CA ALA A 70 -10.51 -0.73 11.58
C ALA A 70 -9.42 -0.57 12.65
N GLU A 71 -8.93 0.66 12.85
CA GLU A 71 -7.95 0.99 13.88
C GLU A 71 -8.56 2.07 14.77
N GLN A 72 -8.81 1.73 16.05
CA GLN A 72 -9.20 2.69 17.11
C GLN A 72 -10.34 3.63 16.67
N GLU A 73 -11.47 3.06 16.25
CA GLU A 73 -12.72 3.75 15.87
C GLU A 73 -12.74 4.44 14.49
N LYS A 74 -11.65 4.41 13.71
CA LYS A 74 -11.63 4.87 12.31
C LYS A 74 -11.23 3.76 11.34
N GLU A 75 -11.88 3.74 10.19
CA GLU A 75 -11.48 2.87 9.08
C GLU A 75 -10.29 3.49 8.34
N ARG A 76 -9.22 2.70 8.17
CA ARG A 76 -8.06 3.07 7.37
C ARG A 76 -7.92 2.10 6.20
N SER A 77 -7.71 2.65 5.01
CA SER A 77 -7.36 1.86 3.83
C SER A 77 -5.85 1.62 3.75
N VAL A 78 -5.49 0.35 3.60
CA VAL A 78 -4.12 -0.12 3.43
C VAL A 78 -3.98 -0.77 2.06
N PHE A 79 -3.06 -0.25 1.26
CA PHE A 79 -2.76 -0.68 -0.10
C PHE A 79 -1.49 -1.54 -0.15
N TYR A 80 -1.58 -2.65 -0.84
CA TYR A 80 -0.52 -3.63 -1.01
C TYR A 80 -0.16 -3.68 -2.50
N LEU A 81 0.94 -3.04 -2.87
CA LEU A 81 1.41 -2.97 -4.25
C LEU A 81 2.14 -4.25 -4.60
N VAL A 82 1.59 -5.07 -5.48
CA VAL A 82 2.19 -6.34 -5.89
C VAL A 82 3.23 -6.08 -6.98
N THR A 83 4.46 -5.85 -6.55
CA THR A 83 5.55 -5.42 -7.44
C THR A 83 6.40 -6.57 -7.98
N LYS A 84 6.26 -7.77 -7.42
CA LYS A 84 7.07 -8.94 -7.74
C LYS A 84 6.33 -10.25 -7.53
N GLN A 85 6.72 -11.29 -8.25
CA GLN A 85 6.10 -12.61 -8.12
C GLN A 85 6.44 -13.28 -6.79
N LEU A 86 7.73 -13.37 -6.47
CA LEU A 86 8.24 -14.07 -5.29
C LEU A 86 8.98 -13.11 -4.36
N SER A 87 8.94 -13.40 -3.06
CA SER A 87 9.56 -12.61 -1.99
C SER A 87 11.07 -12.37 -2.18
N HIS A 88 11.78 -13.29 -2.83
CA HIS A 88 13.22 -13.19 -3.12
C HIS A 88 13.54 -12.54 -4.47
N HIS A 89 12.54 -12.30 -5.34
CA HIS A 89 12.75 -11.59 -6.59
C HIS A 89 12.97 -10.09 -6.35
N LYS A 90 13.63 -9.45 -7.31
CA LYS A 90 13.77 -8.00 -7.36
C LYS A 90 12.58 -7.42 -8.14
N PRO A 91 11.93 -6.36 -7.65
CA PRO A 91 10.92 -5.65 -8.42
C PRO A 91 11.57 -4.94 -9.61
N THR A 92 10.83 -4.78 -10.70
CA THR A 92 11.27 -4.03 -11.88
C THR A 92 10.65 -2.64 -11.83
N TYR A 93 11.33 -1.63 -12.39
CA TYR A 93 10.75 -0.28 -12.48
C TYR A 93 9.40 -0.25 -13.18
N GLN A 94 9.24 -1.06 -14.23
CA GLN A 94 7.97 -1.27 -14.94
C GLN A 94 6.85 -1.71 -13.98
N THR A 95 7.07 -2.77 -13.20
CA THR A 95 6.04 -3.32 -12.31
C THR A 95 5.70 -2.37 -11.19
N VAL A 96 6.67 -1.61 -10.68
CA VAL A 96 6.42 -0.55 -9.70
C VAL A 96 5.58 0.57 -10.32
N TRP A 97 5.93 1.02 -11.53
CA TRP A 97 5.20 2.05 -12.23
C TRP A 97 3.74 1.65 -12.47
N ASP A 98 3.51 0.45 -12.97
CA ASP A 98 2.17 -0.08 -13.24
C ASP A 98 1.33 -0.10 -11.95
N THR A 99 1.90 -0.57 -10.84
CA THR A 99 1.20 -0.53 -9.54
C THR A 99 0.91 0.89 -9.04
N LEU A 100 1.76 1.87 -9.34
CA LEU A 100 1.54 3.27 -8.93
C LEU A 100 0.45 3.93 -9.77
N VAL A 101 0.38 3.61 -11.06
CA VAL A 101 -0.70 4.02 -11.96
C VAL A 101 -2.02 3.46 -11.45
N GLU A 102 -2.07 2.16 -11.16
CA GLU A 102 -3.26 1.53 -10.61
C GLU A 102 -3.65 2.10 -9.24
N LEU A 103 -2.68 2.39 -8.37
CA LEU A 103 -2.94 3.03 -7.07
C LEU A 103 -3.55 4.42 -7.23
N ARG A 104 -3.06 5.21 -8.19
CA ARG A 104 -3.58 6.55 -8.48
C ARG A 104 -5.02 6.48 -8.97
N ASP A 105 -5.30 5.50 -9.84
CA ASP A 105 -6.60 5.36 -10.50
C ASP A 105 -7.63 4.67 -9.57
N GLY A 106 -7.16 3.78 -8.68
CA GLY A 106 -7.96 3.05 -7.67
C GLY A 106 -8.43 3.88 -6.48
N SER A 107 -8.23 5.20 -6.51
CA SER A 107 -8.76 6.21 -5.58
C SER A 107 -8.87 5.77 -4.11
N CYS A 108 -7.81 5.96 -3.32
CA CYS A 108 -8.01 6.32 -1.92
C CYS A 108 -8.91 7.57 -1.91
N PRO A 109 -10.07 7.58 -1.21
CA PRO A 109 -10.94 8.75 -1.19
C PRO A 109 -10.11 9.93 -0.71
N ARG A 110 -10.00 10.96 -1.57
CA ARG A 110 -9.31 12.20 -1.22
C ARG A 110 -10.11 12.81 -0.07
N ALA A 111 -9.56 12.73 1.13
CA ALA A 111 -10.00 13.57 2.24
C ALA A 111 -9.89 15.05 1.86
#